data_AF-A0A7V9KPU4-F1
#
_entry.id   AF-A0A7V9KPU4-F1
#
_cell.length_a   1.000
_cell.length_b   1.000
_cell.length_c   1.000
_cell.angle_alpha   90.00
_cell.angle_beta   90.00
_cell.angle_gamma   90.00
#
_symmetry.space_group_name_H-M   'P 1'
#
loop_
_entity.id
_entity.type
_entity.pdbx_description
1 polymer ?
#
loop_
_entity_poly.entity_id
_entity_poly.type
_entity_poly.pdbx_seq_one_letter_code
_entity_poly.pdbx_strand_id
1 'polypeptide(L)' 'DWAFADDDCLIFGRETGGLPEKVHRENWDRCVTIPMLNPKVRSLNLAVSVGIVLYEALRQTGAFRKT' A
#
# COMPACT_ATOMS: atom_id res chain seq x y z
N ASP A 1 8.59 -8.73 -1.52
CA ASP A 1 8.41 -8.34 -0.11
C ASP A 1 9.08 -7.01 0.15
N TRP A 2 8.41 -6.12 0.88
CA TRP A 2 8.88 -4.78 1.26
C TRP A 2 9.06 -4.74 2.78
N ALA A 3 10.11 -4.07 3.26
CA ALA A 3 10.37 -3.87 4.68
C ALA A 3 9.93 -2.46 5.09
N PHE A 4 8.92 -2.37 5.96
CA PHE A 4 8.40 -1.10 6.47
C PHE A 4 9.20 -0.57 7.67
N ALA A 5 9.31 0.75 7.75
CA ALA A 5 9.88 1.48 8.88
C ALA A 5 8.84 2.37 9.59
N ASP A 6 9.10 2.74 10.85
CA ASP A 6 8.17 3.52 11.69
C ASP A 6 7.80 4.89 11.08
N ASP A 7 8.71 5.51 10.32
CA ASP A 7 8.52 6.84 9.71
C ASP A 7 8.08 6.78 8.23
N ASP A 8 7.71 5.60 7.72
CA ASP A 8 7.26 5.45 6.35
C ASP A 8 5.91 6.14 6.09
N CYS A 9 5.83 6.85 4.97
CA CYS A 9 4.58 7.43 4.48
C CYS A 9 3.96 6.52 3.42
N LEU A 10 2.76 6.01 3.70
CA LEU A 10 1.99 5.21 2.74
C LEU A 10 1.16 6.12 1.84
N ILE A 11 1.49 6.16 0.55
CA ILE A 11 0.82 7.02 -0.44
C ILE A 11 -0.12 6.18 -1.30
N PHE A 12 -1.39 6.58 -1.36
CA PHE A 12 -2.40 5.91 -2.16
C PHE A 12 -3.00 6.85 -3.21
N GLY A 13 -3.33 6.27 -4.37
CA GLY A 13 -4.00 6.97 -5.45
C GLY A 13 -5.51 7.12 -5.21
N ARG A 14 -6.16 7.91 -6.06
CA ARG A 14 -7.64 7.99 -6.08
C ARG A 14 -8.22 6.67 -6.56
N GLU A 15 -9.38 6.28 -6.05
CA GLU A 15 -10.03 5.01 -6.40
C GLU A 15 -10.26 4.82 -7.92
N THR A 16 -10.64 5.89 -8.62
CA THR A 16 -10.92 5.84 -10.05
C THR A 16 -9.71 6.07 -10.94
N GLY A 17 -8.70 6.80 -10.45
CA GLY A 17 -7.63 7.36 -11.27
C GLY A 17 -6.21 6.99 -10.83
N GLY A 18 -6.07 6.25 -9.73
CA GLY A 18 -4.77 5.86 -9.19
C GLY A 18 -3.88 7.04 -8.79
N LEU A 19 -2.58 6.79 -8.73
CA LEU A 19 -1.55 7.81 -8.54
C LEU A 19 -1.23 8.49 -9.87
N PRO A 20 -0.88 9.79 -9.87
CA PRO A 20 -0.35 10.43 -11.07
C PRO A 20 0.85 9.66 -11.62
N GLU A 21 0.89 9.45 -12.95
CA GLU A 21 1.91 8.63 -13.61
C GLU A 21 3.35 9.09 -13.29
N LYS A 22 3.55 10.41 -13.13
CA LYS A 22 4.83 11.00 -12.72
C LYS A 22 5.29 10.47 -11.36
N VAL A 23 4.42 10.49 -10.35
CA VAL A 23 4.72 9.97 -9.01
C VAL A 23 5.03 8.48 -9.07
N HIS A 24 4.29 7.74 -9.90
CA HIS A 24 4.51 6.30 -10.05
C HIS A 24 5.87 5.99 -10.68
N ARG A 25 6.26 6.72 -11.75
CA ARG A 25 7.56 6.54 -12.41
C ARG A 25 8.73 6.93 -11.52
N GLU A 26 8.61 8.03 -10.75
CA GLU A 26 9.68 8.53 -9.88
C GLU A 26 9.96 7.65 -8.67
N ASN A 27 9.02 6.76 -8.29
CA ASN A 27 9.10 5.94 -7.08
C ASN A 27 8.84 4.45 -7.38
N TRP A 28 9.11 4.00 -8.60
CA TRP A 28 8.78 2.65 -9.05
C TRP A 28 9.42 1.55 -8.18
N ASP A 29 10.63 1.79 -7.71
CA ASP A 29 11.40 0.94 -6.79
C ASP A 29 10.77 0.83 -5.40
N ARG A 30 9.92 1.79 -5.01
CA ARG A 30 9.21 1.85 -3.72
C ARG A 30 7.73 1.47 -3.83
N CYS A 31 7.28 1.04 -5.01
CA CYS A 31 5.91 0.64 -5.24
C CYS A 31 5.63 -0.79 -4.75
N VAL A 32 4.60 -0.95 -3.93
CA VAL A 32 4.15 -2.24 -3.41
C VAL A 32 2.78 -2.57 -4.00
N THR A 33 2.52 -3.86 -4.25
CA THR A 33 1.25 -4.34 -4.82
C THR A 33 0.65 -5.41 -3.92
N ILE A 34 -0.66 -5.32 -3.68
CA ILE A 34 -1.41 -6.39 -3.00
C ILE A 34 -1.68 -7.50 -4.02
N PRO A 35 -1.23 -8.74 -3.80
CA PRO A 35 -1.51 -9.84 -4.71
C PRO A 35 -3.02 -10.06 -4.89
N MET A 36 -3.48 -10.10 -6.14
CA MET A 36 -4.88 -10.41 -6.49
C MET A 36 -4.91 -11.64 -7.40
N LEU A 37 -5.51 -12.74 -6.92
CA LEU A 37 -5.52 -14.02 -7.64
C LEU A 37 -6.61 -14.10 -8.72
N ASN A 38 -7.67 -13.30 -8.61
CA ASN A 38 -8.78 -13.33 -9.56
C ASN A 38 -8.55 -12.31 -10.69
N PRO A 39 -8.30 -12.73 -11.93
CA PRO A 39 -8.02 -11.83 -13.04
C PRO A 39 -9.23 -10.96 -13.45
N LYS A 40 -10.45 -11.30 -12.99
CA LYS A 40 -11.65 -10.47 -13.22
C LYS A 40 -11.74 -9.28 -12.26
N VAL A 41 -10.95 -9.26 -11.19
CA VAL A 41 -10.93 -8.18 -10.20
C VAL A 41 -9.82 -7.21 -10.55
N ARG A 42 -10.18 -5.97 -10.91
CA ARG A 42 -9.22 -4.94 -11.32
C ARG A 42 -8.45 -4.34 -10.15
N SER A 43 -9.11 -4.17 -9.01
CA SER A 43 -8.52 -3.63 -7.78
C SER A 43 -9.43 -3.94 -6.59
N LEU A 44 -8.87 -3.89 -5.39
CA LEU A 44 -9.65 -3.76 -4.17
C LEU A 44 -10.16 -2.31 -4.04
N ASN A 45 -11.20 -2.12 -3.24
CA ASN A 45 -11.59 -0.77 -2.82
C ASN A 45 -10.43 -0.11 -2.06
N LEU A 46 -10.36 1.23 -2.13
CA LEU A 46 -9.29 2.01 -1.52
C LEU A 46 -9.17 1.78 0.00
N ALA A 47 -10.28 1.75 0.73
CA ALA A 47 -10.26 1.57 2.19
C ALA A 47 -9.69 0.20 2.59
N VAL A 48 -10.06 -0.86 1.84
CA VAL A 48 -9.54 -2.21 2.06
C VAL A 48 -8.04 -2.26 1.76
N SER A 49 -7.61 -1.61 0.67
CA SER A 49 -6.20 -1.55 0.28
C SER A 49 -5.35 -0.84 1.35
N VAL A 50 -5.83 0.30 1.85
CA VAL A 50 -5.19 1.05 2.94
C VAL A 50 -5.09 0.19 4.20
N GLY A 51 -6.18 -0.47 4.58
CA GLY A 51 -6.22 -1.33 5.76
C GLY A 51 -5.20 -2.47 5.69
N ILE A 52 -5.14 -3.18 4.55
CA ILE A 52 -4.18 -4.28 4.35
C ILE A 52 -2.74 -3.79 4.51
N VAL A 53 -2.36 -2.72 3.80
CA VAL A 53 -0.98 -2.23 3.80
C VAL A 53 -0.60 -1.65 5.17
N LEU A 54 -1.50 -0.89 5.80
CA LEU A 54 -1.26 -0.32 7.13
C LEU A 54 -1.06 -1.42 8.18
N TYR A 55 -1.92 -2.43 8.22
CA TYR A 55 -1.78 -3.51 9.20
C TYR A 55 -0.53 -4.34 8.97
N GLU A 56 -0.10 -4.54 7.71
CA GLU A 56 1.17 -5.19 7.43
C GLU A 56 2.36 -4.34 7.91
N ALA A 57 2.34 -3.03 7.67
CA ALA A 57 3.37 -2.12 8.19
C ALA A 57 3.44 -2.16 9.72
N LEU A 58 2.29 -2.02 10.41
CA LEU A 58 2.21 -2.10 11.87
C LEU A 58 2.67 -3.46 12.41
N ARG A 59 2.41 -4.56 11.68
CA ARG A 59 2.88 -5.90 12.03
C ARG A 59 4.40 -6.01 11.95
N GLN A 60 5.00 -5.45 10.90
CA GLN A 60 6.45 -5.46 10.72
C GLN A 60 7.17 -4.55 11.72
N THR A 61 6.60 -3.38 12.03
CA THR A 61 7.24 -2.42 12.95
C THR A 61 6.90 -2.65 14.43
N GLY A 62 6.01 -3.58 14.74
CA GLY A 62 5.62 -3.90 16.12
C GLY A 62 4.77 -2.81 16.80
N ALA A 63 4.17 -1.91 16.03
CA ALA A 63 3.46 -0.74 16.53
C ALA A 63 2.10 -1.05 17.20
N PHE A 64 1.56 -2.25 17.06
CA PHE A 64 0.28 -2.65 17.69
C PHE A 64 0.26 -2.54 19.23
N ARG A 65 1.43 -2.55 19.88
CA ARG A 65 1.56 -2.61 21.34
C ARG A 65 1.95 -1.26 21.97
N LYS A 66 1.98 -0.17 21.19
CA LYS A 66 2.36 1.18 21.67
C LYS A 66 1.21 1.94 22.37
N THR A 67 0.10 1.29 22.73
CA THR A 67 -1.01 1.85 23.53
C THR A 67 -0.97 1.38 24.97
#